data_AF-A0A562J3M7-F1
#
_entry.id   AF-A0A562J3M7-F1
#
_cell.length_a   1.000
_cell.length_b   1.000
_cell.length_c   1.000
_cell.angle_alpha   90.00
_cell.angle_beta   90.00
_cell.angle_gamma   90.00
#
_symmetry.space_group_name_H-M   'P 1'
#
loop_
_entity.id
_entity.type
_entity.pdbx_description
1 polymer ?
#
loop_
_entity_poly.entity_id
_entity_poly.type
_entity_poly.pdbx_seq_one_letter_code
_entity_poly.pdbx_strand_id
1 'polypeptide(L)' 'MTEDELKALKKDVNQKKRIANEWASQIHDLVEDRLWTDFPNLPELAKQTHQACSEWAEALARLEAAGGKP' A
#
# COMPACT_ATOMS: atom_id res chain seq x y z
N MET A 1 9.85 21.35 -8.72
CA MET A 1 9.90 19.93 -9.10
C MET A 1 10.25 19.84 -10.57
N THR A 2 11.28 19.09 -10.92
CA THR A 2 11.59 18.74 -12.32
C THR A 2 10.66 17.63 -12.81
N GLU A 3 10.60 17.42 -14.12
CA GLU A 3 9.82 16.33 -14.71
C GLU A 3 10.32 14.94 -14.24
N ASP A 4 11.64 14.80 -14.06
CA ASP A 4 12.26 13.57 -13.55
C ASP A 4 11.89 13.30 -12.08
N GLU A 5 11.83 14.34 -11.24
CA GLU A 5 11.40 14.23 -9.85
C GLU A 5 9.92 13.81 -9.75
N LEU A 6 9.05 14.39 -10.58
CA LEU A 6 7.64 14.00 -10.65
C LEU A 6 7.47 12.55 -11.11
N LYS A 7 8.27 12.10 -12.09
CA LYS A 7 8.27 10.72 -12.56
C LYS A 7 8.73 9.75 -11.47
N ALA A 8 9.73 10.12 -10.68
CA ALA A 8 10.19 9.34 -9.53
C ALA A 8 9.10 9.21 -8.46
N LEU A 9 8.43 10.32 -8.10
CA LEU A 9 7.32 10.32 -7.15
C LEU A 9 6.15 9.45 -7.64
N LYS A 10 5.80 9.53 -8.92
CA LYS A 10 4.75 8.68 -9.51
C LYS A 10 5.12 7.20 -9.48
N LYS A 11 6.39 6.87 -9.71
CA LYS A 11 6.89 5.49 -9.58
C LYS A 11 6.77 4.99 -8.13
N ASP A 12 7.13 5.81 -7.15
CA ASP A 12 7.02 5.47 -5.73
C ASP A 12 5.56 5.20 -5.32
N VAL A 13 4.62 6.07 -5.73
CA VAL A 13 3.18 5.87 -5.52
C VAL A 13 2.71 4.52 -6.09
N ASN A 14 3.09 4.21 -7.34
CA ASN A 14 2.69 2.96 -7.98
C ASN A 14 3.28 1.73 -7.29
N GLN A 15 4.54 1.80 -6.85
CA GLN A 15 5.19 0.72 -6.11
C GLN A 15 4.49 0.48 -4.76
N LYS A 16 4.22 1.54 -4.00
CA LYS A 16 3.54 1.44 -2.71
C LYS A 16 2.11 0.95 -2.84
N LYS A 17 1.40 1.36 -3.90
CA LYS A 17 0.05 0.85 -4.23
C LYS A 17 0.08 -0.66 -4.48
N ARG A 18 1.08 -1.15 -5.21
CA ARG A 18 1.26 -2.59 -5.45
C ARG A 18 1.46 -3.34 -4.13
N ILE A 19 2.31 -2.83 -3.24
CA ILE A 19 2.58 -3.45 -1.93
C ILE A 19 1.29 -3.48 -1.08
N ALA A 20 0.52 -2.39 -1.04
CA ALA A 20 -0.76 -2.37 -0.34
C ALA A 20 -1.74 -3.42 -0.87
N ASN A 21 -1.80 -3.60 -2.19
CA ASN A 21 -2.64 -4.64 -2.81
C ASN A 21 -2.16 -6.06 -2.46
N GLU A 22 -0.84 -6.29 -2.41
CA GLU A 22 -0.28 -7.60 -2.02
C GLU A 22 -0.65 -7.95 -0.57
N TRP A 23 -0.70 -6.97 0.34
CA TRP A 23 -1.20 -7.18 1.70
C TRP A 23 -2.71 -7.42 1.76
N ALA A 24 -3.49 -6.70 0.95
CA ALA A 24 -4.92 -6.93 0.85
C ALA A 24 -5.24 -8.35 0.37
N SER A 25 -4.49 -8.88 -0.61
CA SER A 25 -4.60 -10.28 -1.05
C SER A 25 -4.27 -11.26 0.08
N GLN A 26 -3.24 -11.02 0.88
CA GLN A 26 -2.92 -11.91 2.01
C GLN A 26 -4.02 -11.95 3.07
N ILE A 27 -4.65 -10.81 3.37
CA ILE A 27 -5.82 -10.77 4.27
C ILE A 27 -6.97 -11.57 3.67
N HIS A 28 -7.29 -11.33 2.39
CA HIS A 28 -8.34 -12.03 1.67
C HIS A 28 -8.13 -13.55 1.75
N ASP A 29 -6.96 -14.03 1.37
CA ASP A 29 -6.63 -15.47 1.37
C ASP A 29 -6.68 -16.07 2.78
N LEU A 30 -6.25 -15.32 3.81
CA LEU A 30 -6.37 -15.82 5.18
C LEU A 30 -7.84 -15.99 5.57
N VAL A 31 -8.67 -14.96 5.33
CA VAL A 31 -10.08 -14.96 5.73
C VAL A 31 -10.88 -16.00 4.95
N GLU A 32 -10.60 -16.18 3.65
CA GLU A 32 -11.32 -17.13 2.80
C GLU A 32 -10.88 -18.58 3.01
N ASP A 33 -9.57 -18.85 3.08
CA ASP A 33 -9.08 -20.23 3.00
C ASP A 33 -8.67 -20.82 4.36
N ARG A 34 -8.21 -19.99 5.30
CA ARG A 34 -7.46 -20.47 6.48
C ARG A 34 -7.90 -19.84 7.80
N LEU A 35 -9.08 -19.23 7.85
CA LEU A 35 -9.53 -18.45 9.02
C LEU A 35 -9.43 -19.25 10.32
N TRP A 36 -9.97 -20.46 10.36
CA TRP A 36 -10.03 -21.25 11.59
C TRP A 36 -8.65 -21.68 12.14
N THR A 37 -7.63 -21.74 11.28
CA THR A 37 -6.27 -22.16 11.66
C THR A 37 -5.32 -20.97 11.85
N ASP A 38 -5.50 -19.91 11.06
CA ASP A 38 -4.53 -18.82 10.93
C ASP A 38 -5.05 -17.49 11.49
N PHE A 39 -6.28 -17.43 12.06
CA PHE A 39 -6.81 -16.20 12.66
C PHE A 39 -5.88 -15.46 13.63
N PRO A 40 -4.96 -16.10 14.39
CA PRO A 40 -4.05 -15.36 15.26
C PRO A 40 -3.12 -14.40 14.49
N ASN A 41 -2.93 -14.59 13.18
CA ASN A 41 -2.12 -13.72 12.33
C ASN A 41 -2.90 -12.48 11.83
N LEU A 42 -4.23 -12.46 11.94
CA LEU A 42 -5.07 -11.34 11.47
C LEU A 42 -4.63 -9.98 12.02
N PRO A 43 -4.33 -9.81 13.32
CA PRO A 43 -3.92 -8.50 13.85
C PRO A 43 -2.65 -7.96 13.19
N GLU A 44 -1.66 -8.82 12.95
CA GLU A 44 -0.41 -8.41 12.32
C GLU A 44 -0.62 -8.12 10.83
N LEU A 45 -1.36 -8.95 10.10
CA LEU A 45 -1.70 -8.67 8.69
C LEU A 45 -2.49 -7.37 8.54
N ALA A 46 -3.45 -7.11 9.43
CA ALA A 46 -4.20 -5.86 9.45
C ALA A 46 -3.29 -4.65 9.69
N LYS A 47 -2.35 -4.76 10.63
CA LYS A 47 -1.35 -3.72 10.91
C LYS A 47 -0.46 -3.46 9.70
N GLN A 48 0.06 -4.50 9.05
CA GLN A 48 0.91 -4.36 7.86
C GLN A 48 0.14 -3.76 6.68
N THR A 49 -1.11 -4.18 6.47
CA THR A 49 -1.99 -3.61 5.45
C THR A 49 -2.24 -2.13 5.71
N HIS A 50 -2.56 -1.77 6.96
CA HIS A 50 -2.75 -0.37 7.34
C HIS A 50 -1.49 0.46 7.11
N GLN A 51 -0.31 -0.06 7.49
CA GLN A 51 0.96 0.60 7.26
C GLN A 51 1.23 0.83 5.77
N ALA A 52 1.06 -0.19 4.93
CA ALA A 52 1.26 -0.07 3.49
C ALA A 52 0.31 0.93 2.84
N CYS A 53 -0.96 0.95 3.25
CA CYS A 53 -1.94 1.94 2.81
C CYS A 53 -1.57 3.35 3.25
N SER A 54 -1.08 3.51 4.48
CA SER A 54 -0.64 4.81 5.02
C SER A 54 0.57 5.34 4.24
N GLU A 55 1.56 4.49 3.96
CA GLU A 55 2.72 4.88 3.17
C GLU A 55 2.36 5.25 1.73
N TRP A 56 1.44 4.51 1.11
CA TRP A 56 0.92 4.86 -0.21
C TRP A 56 0.22 6.22 -0.17
N ALA A 57 -0.62 6.48 0.83
CA ALA A 57 -1.32 7.75 0.99
C ALA A 57 -0.33 8.92 1.19
N GLU A 58 0.72 8.73 1.99
CA GLU A 58 1.79 9.72 2.15
C GLU A 58 2.53 9.99 0.83
N ALA A 59 2.87 8.94 0.07
CA ALA A 59 3.53 9.10 -1.21
C ALA A 59 2.63 9.83 -2.22
N LEU A 60 1.33 9.54 -2.21
CA LEU A 60 0.35 10.23 -3.04
C LEU A 60 0.26 11.71 -2.66
N ALA A 61 0.18 12.03 -1.36
CA ALA A 61 0.18 13.40 -0.88
C ALA A 61 1.45 14.17 -1.30
N ARG A 62 2.62 13.53 -1.27
CA ARG A 62 3.88 14.13 -1.76
C ARG A 62 3.84 14.39 -3.28
N LEU A 63 3.28 13.47 -4.07
CA LEU A 63 3.09 13.65 -5.51
C LEU A 63 2.10 14.78 -5.82
N GLU A 64 0.99 14.86 -5.10
CA GLU A 64 -0.03 15.90 -5.30
C GLU A 64 0.48 17.29 -4.88
N ALA A 65 1.19 17.38 -3.76
CA ALA A 65 1.86 18.60 -3.33
C ALA A 65 2.91 19.08 -4.35
N ALA A 66 3.46 18.16 -5.15
CA ALA A 66 4.37 18.44 -6.25
C ALA A 66 3.68 18.96 -7.52
N GLY A 67 2.34 18.95 -7.58
CA GLY A 67 1.56 19.21 -8.79
C GLY A 67 1.41 17.98 -9.71
N GLY A 68 1.85 16.80 -9.26
CA GLY A 68 1.63 15.54 -9.94
C GLY A 68 0.21 15.03 -9.77
N LYS A 69 -0.25 14.21 -10.72
CA LYS A 69 -1.53 13.49 -10.62
C LYS A 69 -1.26 11.97 -10.50
N PRO A 70 -2.05 11.26 -9.68
CA PRO A 70 -1.95 9.80 -9.54
C PRO A 70 -1.90 9.06 -10.89
#